data_AF-A0A4Q5XUL9-F1
#
_entry.id   AF-A0A4Q5XUL9-F1
#
_cell.length_a   1.000
_cell.length_b   1.000
_cell.length_c   1.000
_cell.angle_alpha   90.00
_cell.angle_beta   90.00
_cell.angle_gamma   90.00
#
_symmetry.space_group_name_H-M   'P 1'
#
loop_
_entity.id
_entity.type
_entity.pdbx_description
1 polymer ?
#
loop_
_entity_poly.entity_id
_entity_poly.type
_entity_poly.pdbx_seq_one_letter_code
_entity_poly.pdbx_strand_id
1 'polypeptide(L)'
;MDRLLRTGLACLMMIAAPAAALAQPKPAVPVDGITAIVDAFKTHDIVALGEGNHGNEQGAAFRAKLYADPRFTALVSDIVVEAGNARHQAMMDRYIAGEDVPHKELRMAWMETTAPTDVWDKPIYEDMFRAIRDLNKTLPKDKQLRVLLGDKWYDSSQGPPMSRGDDAVVEIIHREVLD
;
A
#
# COMPACT_ATOMS: atom_id res chain seq x y z
N MET A 1 -46.98 -4.71 52.01
CA MET A 1 -47.30 -3.45 51.31
C MET A 1 -46.19 -2.48 51.65
N ASP A 2 -45.08 -2.54 50.91
CA ASP A 2 -43.90 -1.69 51.18
C ASP A 2 -43.44 -1.04 49.88
N ARG A 3 -43.46 0.29 49.86
CA ARG A 3 -42.62 1.10 48.96
C ARG A 3 -42.44 2.49 49.57
N LEU A 4 -41.35 2.65 50.32
CA LEU A 4 -40.76 3.95 50.63
C LEU A 4 -39.79 4.30 49.49
N LEU A 5 -40.12 5.34 48.72
CA LEU A 5 -39.19 5.95 47.77
C LEU A 5 -38.08 6.67 48.54
N ARG A 6 -36.81 6.35 48.23
CA ARG A 6 -35.65 7.19 48.53
C ARG A 6 -35.13 7.78 47.22
N THR A 7 -35.39 9.05 46.99
CA THR A 7 -34.75 9.84 45.94
C THR A 7 -33.36 10.26 46.41
N GLY A 8 -32.31 9.63 45.88
CA GLY A 8 -30.93 10.07 46.05
C GLY A 8 -30.55 10.99 44.89
N LEU A 9 -30.18 12.24 45.19
CA LEU A 9 -29.61 13.17 44.21
C LEU A 9 -28.10 12.91 44.12
N ALA A 10 -27.62 12.45 42.97
CA ALA A 10 -26.19 12.28 42.70
C ALA A 10 -25.64 13.54 42.01
N CYS A 11 -24.78 14.29 42.71
CA CYS A 11 -24.00 15.37 42.09
C CYS A 11 -22.78 14.78 41.39
N LEU A 12 -22.76 14.85 40.06
CA LEU A 12 -21.62 14.49 39.23
C LEU A 12 -20.63 15.67 39.20
N MET A 13 -19.53 15.60 39.95
CA MET A 13 -18.42 16.55 39.80
C MET A 13 -17.58 16.13 38.59
N MET A 14 -17.63 16.92 37.51
CA MET A 14 -16.71 16.78 36.38
C MET A 14 -15.36 17.43 36.74
N ILE A 15 -14.35 16.61 36.97
CA ILE A 15 -12.96 17.06 37.08
C ILE A 15 -12.44 17.24 35.64
N ALA A 16 -12.32 18.49 35.19
CA ALA A 16 -11.65 18.80 33.92
C ALA A 16 -10.14 18.61 34.10
N ALA A 17 -9.58 17.54 33.53
CA ALA A 17 -8.14 17.40 33.42
C ALA A 17 -7.60 18.45 32.42
N PRO A 18 -6.47 19.12 32.73
CA PRO A 18 -5.85 20.04 31.78
C PRO A 18 -5.41 19.25 30.54
N ALA A 19 -5.86 19.67 29.36
CA ALA A 19 -5.37 19.13 28.10
C ALA A 19 -3.86 19.38 28.05
N ALA A 20 -3.06 18.32 28.04
CA ALA A 20 -1.64 18.43 27.77
C ALA A 20 -1.50 19.11 26.39
N ALA A 21 -0.94 20.32 26.38
CA ALA A 21 -0.62 21.00 25.14
C ALA A 21 0.32 20.10 24.34
N LEU A 22 -0.18 19.52 23.25
CA LEU A 22 0.65 18.76 22.32
C LEU A 22 1.77 19.72 21.87
N ALA A 23 3.01 19.36 22.17
CA ALA A 23 4.16 20.13 21.75
C ALA A 23 4.07 20.33 20.23
N GLN A 24 4.13 21.58 19.79
CA GLN A 24 4.11 21.89 18.36
C GLN A 24 5.28 21.14 17.70
N PRO A 25 5.03 20.29 16.70
CA PRO A 25 6.10 19.55 16.06
C PRO A 25 7.08 20.55 15.46
N LYS A 26 8.37 20.35 15.74
CA LYS A 26 9.42 21.15 15.11
C LYS A 26 9.28 21.04 13.59
N PRO A 27 9.41 22.15 12.82
CA PRO A 27 9.35 22.09 11.37
C PRO A 27 10.33 21.05 10.83
N ALA A 28 9.86 20.17 9.96
CA ALA A 28 10.72 19.20 9.29
C ALA A 28 11.72 19.93 8.39
N VAL A 29 12.97 19.47 8.38
CA VAL A 29 13.99 19.94 7.44
C VAL A 29 13.90 19.07 6.19
N PRO A 30 13.73 19.65 4.98
CA PRO A 30 13.71 18.86 3.76
C PRO A 30 15.02 18.11 3.56
N VAL A 31 14.91 16.85 3.17
CA VAL A 31 16.03 15.98 2.78
C VAL A 31 15.78 15.43 1.38
N ASP A 32 16.80 14.89 0.74
CA ASP A 32 16.62 14.14 -0.51
C ASP A 32 15.75 12.89 -0.25
N GLY A 33 14.61 12.80 -0.92
CA GLY A 33 13.61 11.78 -0.65
C GLY A 33 14.09 10.36 -0.96
N ILE A 34 14.85 10.17 -2.05
CA ILE A 34 15.38 8.85 -2.41
C ILE A 34 16.39 8.40 -1.37
N THR A 35 17.33 9.28 -0.99
CA THR A 35 18.33 8.99 0.04
C THR A 35 17.67 8.70 1.38
N ALA A 36 16.63 9.44 1.77
CA ALA A 36 15.90 9.18 3.01
C ALA A 36 15.23 7.79 3.03
N ILE A 37 14.63 7.37 1.91
CA ILE A 37 13.99 6.05 1.79
C ILE A 37 15.04 4.93 1.80
N VAL A 38 16.11 5.06 1.01
CA VAL A 38 17.22 4.10 1.00
C VAL A 38 17.86 3.98 2.39
N ASP A 39 18.03 5.10 3.08
CA ASP A 39 18.58 5.11 4.45
C ASP A 39 17.63 4.49 5.47
N ALA A 40 16.31 4.61 5.29
CA ALA A 40 15.33 3.99 6.18
C ALA A 40 15.45 2.46 6.20
N PHE A 41 15.81 1.83 5.06
CA PHE A 41 16.05 0.39 4.97
C PHE A 41 17.28 -0.10 5.77
N LYS A 42 18.13 0.82 6.27
CA LYS A 42 19.24 0.44 7.17
C LYS A 42 18.76 -0.03 8.55
N THR A 43 17.54 0.34 8.93
CA THR A 43 16.97 0.04 10.26
C THR A 43 15.55 -0.50 10.21
N HIS A 44 14.94 -0.61 9.03
CA HIS A 44 13.58 -1.10 8.84
C HIS A 44 13.54 -2.06 7.66
N ASP A 45 12.92 -3.21 7.84
CA ASP A 45 12.71 -4.18 6.75
C ASP A 45 11.57 -3.72 5.81
N ILE A 46 10.68 -2.85 6.31
CA ILE A 46 9.53 -2.33 5.57
C ILE A 46 9.54 -0.79 5.64
N VAL A 47 9.41 -0.16 4.47
CA VAL A 47 9.21 1.29 4.34
C VAL A 47 7.90 1.54 3.59
N ALA A 48 6.89 2.06 4.30
CA ALA A 48 5.59 2.38 3.72
C ALA A 48 5.58 3.77 3.09
N LEU A 49 5.08 3.87 1.85
CA LEU A 49 4.94 5.12 1.11
C LEU A 49 3.46 5.40 0.82
N GLY A 50 2.93 6.47 1.39
CA GLY A 50 1.61 6.98 1.00
C GLY A 50 1.70 7.81 -0.28
N GLU A 51 0.69 7.74 -1.14
CA GLU A 51 0.62 8.60 -2.33
C GLU A 51 -0.08 9.95 -2.10
N GLY A 52 -0.61 10.18 -0.90
CA GLY A 52 -1.47 11.32 -0.61
C GLY A 52 -2.83 11.12 -1.28
N ASN A 53 -3.25 12.07 -2.11
CA ASN A 53 -4.48 11.90 -2.89
C ASN A 53 -4.25 10.93 -4.05
N HIS A 54 -5.19 10.00 -4.25
CA HIS A 54 -5.20 9.12 -5.41
C HIS A 54 -5.06 9.90 -6.73
N GLY A 55 -4.28 9.38 -7.67
CA GLY A 55 -3.98 10.10 -8.92
C GLY A 55 -2.83 11.10 -8.81
N ASN A 56 -1.99 11.02 -7.78
CA ASN A 56 -0.84 11.91 -7.61
C ASN A 56 0.29 11.60 -8.61
N GLU A 57 0.27 12.28 -9.75
CA GLU A 57 1.28 12.14 -10.81
C GLU A 57 2.70 12.52 -10.37
N GLN A 58 2.84 13.52 -9.46
CA GLN A 58 4.15 13.90 -8.93
C GLN A 58 4.74 12.79 -8.06
N GLY A 59 3.89 12.15 -7.25
CA GLY A 59 4.25 10.95 -6.47
C GLY A 59 4.61 9.78 -7.37
N ALA A 60 3.89 9.58 -8.48
CA ALA A 60 4.21 8.55 -9.47
C ALA A 60 5.57 8.79 -10.14
N ALA A 61 5.85 10.03 -10.56
CA ALA A 61 7.14 10.40 -11.13
C ALA A 61 8.29 10.24 -10.13
N PHE A 62 8.06 10.53 -8.84
CA PHE A 62 9.04 10.27 -7.79
C PHE A 62 9.31 8.78 -7.61
N ARG A 63 8.26 7.95 -7.51
CA ARG A 63 8.39 6.49 -7.39
C ARG A 63 9.12 5.87 -8.58
N ALA A 64 8.86 6.33 -9.80
CA ALA A 64 9.59 5.88 -10.98
C ALA A 64 11.10 6.15 -10.87
N LYS A 65 11.50 7.31 -10.34
CA LYS A 65 12.92 7.62 -10.06
C LYS A 65 13.49 6.77 -8.94
N LEU A 66 12.72 6.52 -7.90
CA LEU A 66 13.10 5.66 -6.77
C LEU A 66 13.39 4.23 -7.24
N TYR A 67 12.49 3.63 -8.01
CA TYR A 67 12.66 2.26 -8.52
C TYR A 67 13.91 2.13 -9.39
N ALA A 68 14.22 3.15 -10.19
CA ALA A 68 15.39 3.17 -11.06
C ALA A 68 16.72 3.46 -10.34
N ASP A 69 16.71 3.84 -9.06
CA ASP A 69 17.94 4.11 -8.31
C ASP A 69 18.65 2.79 -7.98
N PRO A 70 19.91 2.58 -8.40
CA PRO A 70 20.63 1.35 -8.13
C PRO A 70 20.80 1.03 -6.64
N ARG A 71 20.78 2.04 -5.76
CA ARG A 71 20.84 1.83 -4.30
C ARG A 71 19.53 1.21 -3.79
N PHE A 72 18.41 1.50 -4.44
CA PHE A 72 17.11 0.91 -4.11
C PHE A 72 17.05 -0.56 -4.55
N THR A 73 17.36 -0.86 -5.81
CA THR A 73 17.36 -2.26 -6.32
C THR A 73 18.46 -3.14 -5.72
N ALA A 74 19.47 -2.53 -5.10
CA ALA A 74 20.45 -3.27 -4.31
C ALA A 74 19.88 -3.80 -2.99
N LEU A 75 18.85 -3.15 -2.42
CA LEU A 75 18.29 -3.40 -1.09
C LEU A 75 16.89 -4.03 -1.13
N VAL A 76 16.08 -3.70 -2.14
CA VAL A 76 14.66 -4.05 -2.19
C VAL A 76 14.42 -5.14 -3.22
N SER A 77 13.65 -6.16 -2.82
CA SER A 77 13.18 -7.24 -3.70
C SER A 77 11.70 -7.15 -4.01
N ASP A 78 10.89 -6.61 -3.09
CA ASP A 78 9.43 -6.62 -3.19
C ASP A 78 8.83 -5.22 -3.06
N ILE A 79 7.84 -4.93 -3.91
CA ILE A 79 6.98 -3.75 -3.81
C ILE A 79 5.54 -4.24 -3.60
N VAL A 80 4.98 -3.94 -2.43
CA VAL A 80 3.57 -4.24 -2.13
C VAL A 80 2.72 -3.02 -2.45
N VAL A 81 1.66 -3.20 -3.23
CA VAL A 81 0.75 -2.12 -3.63
C VAL A 81 -0.59 -2.25 -2.91
N GLU A 82 -1.18 -1.14 -2.49
CA GLU A 82 -2.47 -1.10 -1.77
C GLU A 82 -3.60 -1.80 -2.54
N ALA A 83 -3.53 -1.72 -3.87
CA ALA A 83 -4.55 -2.23 -4.78
C ALA A 83 -4.06 -3.40 -5.61
N GLY A 84 -5.02 -4.04 -6.25
CA GLY A 84 -4.79 -5.13 -7.18
C GLY A 84 -5.09 -6.48 -6.56
N ASN A 85 -5.84 -7.30 -7.26
CA ASN A 85 -6.41 -8.52 -6.74
C ASN A 85 -5.41 -9.67 -6.75
N ALA A 86 -5.15 -10.24 -5.57
CA ALA A 86 -4.22 -11.35 -5.37
C ALA A 86 -4.55 -12.60 -6.22
N ARG A 87 -5.78 -12.77 -6.72
CA ARG A 87 -6.14 -13.82 -7.71
C ARG A 87 -5.25 -13.76 -8.95
N HIS A 88 -4.83 -12.56 -9.33
CA HIS A 88 -4.01 -12.30 -10.52
C HIS A 88 -2.51 -12.27 -10.22
N GLN A 89 -2.07 -12.62 -9.00
CA GLN A 89 -0.67 -12.53 -8.59
C GLN A 89 0.26 -13.35 -9.49
N ALA A 90 -0.10 -14.60 -9.80
CA ALA A 90 0.71 -15.45 -10.67
C ALA A 90 0.83 -14.91 -12.11
N MET A 91 -0.19 -14.20 -12.60
CA MET A 91 -0.12 -13.50 -13.89
C MET A 91 0.80 -12.28 -13.79
N MET A 92 0.65 -11.49 -12.73
CA MET A 92 1.48 -10.31 -12.49
C MET A 92 2.97 -10.68 -12.33
N ASP A 93 3.29 -11.76 -11.62
CA ASP A 93 4.67 -12.24 -11.46
C ASP A 93 5.30 -12.57 -12.83
N ARG A 94 4.57 -13.26 -13.72
CA ARG A 94 5.03 -13.55 -15.10
C ARG A 94 5.21 -12.28 -15.92
N TYR A 95 4.25 -11.35 -15.84
CA TYR A 95 4.33 -10.07 -16.51
C TYR A 95 5.52 -9.23 -16.02
N ILE A 96 5.76 -9.14 -14.72
CA ILE A 96 6.89 -8.38 -14.16
C ILE A 96 8.24 -9.05 -14.49
N ALA A 97 8.26 -10.38 -14.66
CA ALA A 97 9.44 -11.15 -15.07
C ALA A 97 9.77 -11.04 -16.58
N GLY A 98 8.91 -10.43 -17.39
CA GLY A 98 9.17 -10.20 -18.83
C GLY A 98 8.30 -10.99 -19.80
N GLU A 99 7.38 -11.85 -19.34
CA GLU A 99 6.46 -12.57 -20.24
C GLU A 99 5.38 -11.67 -20.83
N ASP A 100 5.05 -11.85 -22.10
CA ASP A 100 3.97 -11.09 -22.72
C ASP A 100 2.61 -11.59 -22.23
N VAL A 101 1.85 -10.69 -21.61
CA VAL A 101 0.47 -10.92 -21.18
C VAL A 101 -0.45 -9.99 -21.96
N PRO A 102 -1.56 -10.48 -22.55
CA PRO A 102 -2.52 -9.62 -23.22
C PRO A 102 -3.02 -8.52 -22.29
N HIS A 103 -3.04 -7.27 -22.76
CA HIS A 103 -3.44 -6.12 -21.94
C HIS A 103 -4.82 -6.29 -21.27
N LYS A 104 -5.77 -6.91 -21.97
CA LYS A 104 -7.11 -7.22 -21.42
C LYS A 104 -7.07 -8.10 -20.17
N GLU A 105 -6.10 -9.02 -20.09
CA GLU A 105 -5.91 -9.93 -18.94
C GLU A 105 -5.15 -9.19 -17.84
N LEU A 106 -4.08 -8.47 -18.22
CA LEU A 106 -3.30 -7.66 -17.29
C LEU A 106 -4.18 -6.65 -16.54
N ARG A 107 -5.08 -5.95 -17.26
CA ARG A 107 -6.00 -4.96 -16.70
C ARG A 107 -6.94 -5.53 -15.64
N MET A 108 -7.22 -6.84 -15.65
CA MET A 108 -8.03 -7.46 -14.61
C MET A 108 -7.37 -7.38 -13.24
N ALA A 109 -6.04 -7.32 -13.17
CA ALA A 109 -5.31 -7.23 -11.90
C ALA A 109 -5.74 -6.02 -11.06
N TRP A 110 -6.01 -4.85 -11.66
CA TRP A 110 -6.41 -3.65 -10.91
C TRP A 110 -7.87 -3.23 -11.10
N MET A 111 -8.62 -3.91 -11.99
CA MET A 111 -10.02 -3.58 -12.25
C MET A 111 -11.01 -4.59 -11.66
N GLU A 112 -10.58 -5.84 -11.42
CA GLU A 112 -11.38 -6.83 -10.70
C GLU A 112 -10.96 -6.84 -9.22
N THR A 113 -11.40 -5.86 -8.45
CA THR A 113 -11.02 -5.67 -7.03
C THR A 113 -12.23 -5.72 -6.11
N THR A 114 -11.99 -5.86 -4.80
CA THR A 114 -13.02 -5.78 -3.76
C THR A 114 -13.58 -4.37 -3.56
N ALA A 115 -12.92 -3.36 -4.14
CA ALA A 115 -13.35 -1.98 -4.15
C ALA A 115 -13.19 -1.41 -5.57
N PRO A 116 -14.09 -1.77 -6.51
CA PRO A 116 -14.01 -1.29 -7.87
C PRO A 116 -14.26 0.22 -7.88
N THR A 117 -13.27 0.97 -8.32
CA THR A 117 -13.33 2.43 -8.47
C THR A 117 -12.69 2.83 -9.80
N ASP A 118 -13.01 4.02 -10.28
CA ASP A 118 -12.36 4.61 -11.47
C ASP A 118 -10.94 5.12 -11.17
N VAL A 119 -10.53 5.14 -9.90
CA VAL A 119 -9.18 5.54 -9.49
C VAL A 119 -8.15 4.69 -10.21
N TRP A 120 -8.27 3.36 -10.15
CA TRP A 120 -7.25 2.45 -10.65
C TRP A 120 -7.12 2.42 -12.18
N ASP A 121 -8.09 3.01 -12.91
CA ASP A 121 -8.05 3.11 -14.37
C ASP A 121 -7.22 4.31 -14.87
N LYS A 122 -6.60 5.07 -13.96
CA LYS A 122 -5.66 6.14 -14.32
C LYS A 122 -4.34 5.53 -14.86
N PRO A 123 -3.72 6.11 -15.91
CA PRO A 123 -2.51 5.56 -16.52
C PRO A 123 -1.37 5.30 -15.54
N ILE A 124 -1.21 6.14 -14.53
CA ILE A 124 -0.10 6.06 -13.56
C ILE A 124 0.03 4.71 -12.84
N TYR A 125 -1.06 3.96 -12.68
CA TYR A 125 -1.04 2.65 -12.01
C TYR A 125 -0.57 1.55 -12.95
N GLU A 126 -1.02 1.56 -14.21
CA GLU A 126 -0.50 0.66 -15.24
C GLU A 126 0.97 0.97 -15.57
N ASP A 127 1.31 2.26 -15.68
CA ASP A 127 2.66 2.73 -15.99
C ASP A 127 3.68 2.28 -14.94
N MET A 128 3.26 2.15 -13.67
CA MET A 128 4.12 1.59 -12.63
C MET A 128 4.52 0.14 -12.94
N PHE A 129 3.57 -0.73 -13.29
CA PHE A 129 3.88 -2.14 -13.62
C PHE A 129 4.76 -2.21 -14.88
N ARG A 130 4.49 -1.38 -15.89
CA ARG A 130 5.30 -1.29 -17.10
C ARG A 130 6.73 -0.84 -16.81
N ALA A 131 6.89 0.21 -16.02
CA ALA A 131 8.20 0.75 -15.65
C ALA A 131 9.04 -0.28 -14.87
N ILE A 132 8.42 -1.01 -13.93
CA ILE A 132 9.11 -2.07 -13.18
C ILE A 132 9.48 -3.25 -14.09
N ARG A 133 8.56 -3.70 -14.96
CA ARG A 133 8.86 -4.72 -15.98
C ARG A 133 10.04 -4.32 -16.85
N ASP A 134 10.06 -3.08 -17.35
CA ASP A 134 11.12 -2.61 -18.23
C ASP A 134 12.46 -2.46 -17.50
N LEU A 135 12.42 -2.00 -16.24
CA LEU A 135 13.60 -1.98 -15.37
C LEU A 135 14.15 -3.39 -15.15
N ASN A 136 13.31 -4.36 -14.80
CA ASN A 136 13.70 -5.75 -14.54
C ASN A 136 14.41 -6.41 -15.72
N LYS A 137 14.08 -6.05 -16.96
CA LYS A 137 14.78 -6.54 -18.16
C LYS A 137 16.25 -6.12 -18.21
N THR A 138 16.63 -5.07 -17.49
CA THR A 138 18.00 -4.56 -17.42
C THR A 138 18.78 -5.07 -16.21
N LEU A 139 18.09 -5.69 -15.24
CA LEU A 139 18.68 -6.13 -13.98
C LEU A 139 19.06 -7.62 -14.00
N PRO A 140 20.14 -8.02 -13.28
CA PRO A 140 20.38 -9.42 -12.94
C PRO A 140 19.20 -10.05 -12.22
N LYS A 141 19.02 -11.37 -12.37
CA LYS A 141 17.83 -12.07 -11.86
C LYS A 141 17.62 -11.91 -10.35
N ASP A 142 18.71 -11.86 -9.58
CA ASP A 142 18.73 -11.67 -8.12
C ASP A 142 18.49 -10.22 -7.67
N LYS A 143 18.38 -9.28 -8.62
CA LYS A 143 18.09 -7.85 -8.37
C LYS A 143 16.77 -7.39 -8.96
N GLN A 144 16.03 -8.28 -9.62
CA GLN A 144 14.71 -7.95 -10.15
C GLN A 144 13.71 -7.71 -9.01
N LEU A 145 12.87 -6.70 -9.20
CA LEU A 145 11.78 -6.35 -8.29
C LEU A 145 10.56 -7.24 -8.57
N ARG A 146 9.93 -7.76 -7.53
CA ARG A 146 8.59 -8.37 -7.57
C ARG A 146 7.55 -7.34 -7.15
N VAL A 147 6.35 -7.43 -7.72
CA VAL A 147 5.22 -6.57 -7.32
C VAL A 147 4.08 -7.43 -6.77
N LEU A 148 3.72 -7.18 -5.52
CA LEU A 148 2.68 -7.91 -4.78
C LEU A 148 1.38 -7.11 -4.76
N LEU A 149 0.30 -7.73 -5.24
CA LEU A 149 -1.05 -7.17 -5.38
C LEU A 149 -1.78 -7.26 -4.03
N GLY A 150 -2.03 -6.11 -3.39
CA GLY A 150 -2.44 -6.05 -1.97
C GLY A 150 -3.93 -6.19 -1.67
N ASP A 151 -4.79 -6.25 -2.69
CA ASP A 151 -6.22 -6.53 -2.49
C ASP A 151 -6.46 -8.05 -2.34
N LYS A 152 -7.52 -8.40 -1.62
CA LYS A 152 -7.88 -9.80 -1.37
C LYS A 152 -8.04 -10.56 -2.67
N TRP A 153 -7.82 -11.86 -2.56
CA TRP A 153 -8.29 -12.78 -3.59
C TRP A 153 -9.80 -12.56 -3.78
N TYR A 154 -10.20 -12.22 -4.99
CA TYR A 154 -11.59 -11.92 -5.33
C TYR A 154 -11.94 -12.46 -6.72
N ASP A 155 -13.17 -12.94 -6.88
CA ASP A 155 -13.71 -13.44 -8.13
C ASP A 155 -15.08 -12.80 -8.37
N SER A 156 -15.15 -11.87 -9.33
CA SER A 156 -16.38 -11.12 -9.60
C SER A 156 -17.52 -12.01 -10.10
N SER A 157 -17.22 -13.21 -10.61
CA SER A 157 -18.24 -14.18 -11.01
C SER A 157 -18.99 -14.80 -9.83
N GLN A 158 -18.44 -14.69 -8.61
CA GLN A 158 -19.03 -15.24 -7.39
C GLN A 158 -19.93 -14.25 -6.65
N GLY A 159 -20.08 -13.02 -7.16
CA GLY A 159 -20.92 -11.98 -6.58
C GLY A 159 -20.12 -10.76 -6.10
N PRO A 160 -20.81 -9.74 -5.55
CA PRO A 160 -20.17 -8.53 -5.09
C PRO A 160 -19.25 -8.79 -3.88
N PRO A 161 -18.22 -7.96 -3.67
CA PRO A 161 -17.31 -8.13 -2.53
C PRO A 161 -18.03 -7.87 -1.21
N MET A 162 -17.74 -8.70 -0.19
CA MET A 162 -18.41 -8.60 1.10
C MET A 162 -17.94 -7.39 1.95
N SER A 163 -16.70 -6.94 1.77
CA SER A 163 -16.15 -5.70 2.35
C SER A 163 -14.72 -5.46 1.87
N ARG A 164 -14.33 -4.20 1.67
CA ARG A 164 -12.90 -3.81 1.59
C ARG A 164 -12.30 -3.90 2.99
N GLY A 165 -11.15 -4.56 3.13
CA GLY A 165 -10.39 -4.62 4.38
C GLY A 165 -8.89 -4.53 4.13
N ASP A 166 -8.20 -3.78 4.99
CA ASP A 166 -6.74 -3.59 4.92
C ASP A 166 -5.96 -4.78 5.54
N ASP A 167 -6.66 -5.80 6.00
CA ASP A 167 -6.07 -7.05 6.50
C ASP A 167 -5.31 -7.80 5.40
N ALA A 168 -5.76 -7.71 4.16
CA ALA A 168 -5.17 -8.44 3.03
C ALA A 168 -3.72 -8.04 2.76
N VAL A 169 -3.45 -6.73 2.70
CA VAL A 169 -2.09 -6.22 2.44
C VAL A 169 -1.15 -6.59 3.59
N VAL A 170 -1.65 -6.56 4.83
CA VAL A 170 -0.89 -6.97 6.02
C VAL A 170 -0.55 -8.46 5.97
N GLU A 171 -1.53 -9.32 5.66
CA GLU A 171 -1.31 -10.75 5.50
C GLU A 171 -0.31 -11.07 4.39
N ILE A 172 -0.34 -10.35 3.27
CA ILE A 172 0.60 -10.50 2.16
C ILE A 172 2.02 -10.09 2.60
N ILE A 173 2.18 -8.97 3.31
CA ILE A 173 3.48 -8.54 3.83
C ILE A 173 4.07 -9.60 4.75
N HIS A 174 3.27 -10.13 5.68
CA HIS A 174 3.75 -11.19 6.57
C HIS A 174 4.18 -12.43 5.77
N ARG A 175 3.29 -12.96 4.92
CA ARG A 175 3.51 -14.23 4.23
C ARG A 175 4.60 -14.19 3.15
N GLU A 176 4.70 -13.09 2.42
CA GLU A 176 5.51 -13.01 1.18
C GLU A 176 6.78 -12.18 1.33
N VAL A 177 6.90 -11.36 2.39
CA VAL A 177 8.02 -10.42 2.56
C VAL A 177 8.81 -10.69 3.84
N LEU A 178 8.15 -11.02 4.96
CA LEU A 178 8.81 -11.18 6.26
C LEU A 178 9.13 -12.63 6.66
N ASP A 179 8.40 -13.60 6.13
CA ASP A 179 8.58 -15.04 6.39
C ASP A 179 9.61 -15.69 5.44
#